data_AF-A0A2E5WKI5-F1
#
_entry.id   AF-A0A2E5WKI5-F1
#
_cell.length_a   1.000
_cell.length_b   1.000
_cell.length_c   1.000
_cell.angle_alpha   90.00
_cell.angle_beta   90.00
_cell.angle_gamma   90.00
#
_symmetry.space_group_name_H-M   'P 1'
#
loop_
_entity.id
_entity.type
_entity.pdbx_description
1 polymer ?
#
loop_
_entity_poly.entity_id
_entity_poly.type
_entity_poly.pdbx_seq_one_letter_code
_entity_poly.pdbx_strand_id
1 'polypeptide(L)'
;MQNLEILGLFGASMILIGYFGLQVQYFTHDDLSYDIINLVGALMLTVYAYISGTISFVILNAIWSLVALKDIYFYFKKKACQK
;
A
#
# COMPACT_ATOMS: atom_id res chain seq x y z
N MET A 1 1.04 -20.90 10.20
CA MET A 1 2.03 -19.97 10.80
C MET A 1 3.02 -19.48 9.73
N GLN A 2 3.87 -20.32 9.13
CA GLN A 2 4.85 -19.87 8.13
C GLN A 2 4.26 -19.09 6.93
N ASN A 3 3.14 -19.57 6.35
CA ASN A 3 2.51 -18.89 5.20
C ASN A 3 2.01 -17.46 5.53
N LEU A 4 1.65 -17.22 6.80
CA LEU A 4 1.19 -15.90 7.26
C LEU A 4 2.37 -14.93 7.43
N GLU A 5 3.50 -15.40 7.93
CA GLU A 5 4.72 -14.61 8.03
C GLU A 5 5.27 -14.23 6.65
N ILE A 6 5.20 -15.14 5.67
CA ILE A 6 5.56 -14.83 4.28
C ILE A 6 4.66 -13.72 3.72
N LEU A 7 3.35 -13.76 3.98
CA LEU A 7 2.42 -12.70 3.59
C LEU A 7 2.81 -11.35 4.22
N GLY A 8 3.09 -11.35 5.52
CA GLY A 8 3.52 -10.16 6.25
C GLY A 8 4.85 -9.60 5.72
N LEU A 9 5.83 -10.47 5.48
CA LEU A 9 7.14 -10.10 4.93
C LEU A 9 7.01 -9.49 3.54
N PHE A 10 6.22 -10.10 2.67
CA PHE A 10 6.03 -9.61 1.30
C PHE A 10 5.30 -8.26 1.30
N GLY A 11 4.24 -8.12 2.10
CA GLY A 11 3.52 -6.85 2.27
C GLY A 11 4.41 -5.73 2.80
N ALA A 12 5.20 -6.02 3.84
CA ALA A 12 6.16 -5.08 4.41
C ALA A 12 7.24 -4.68 3.39
N SER A 13 7.75 -5.65 2.63
CA SER A 13 8.77 -5.40 1.60
C SER A 13 8.25 -4.48 0.50
N MET A 14 7.01 -4.68 0.03
CA MET A 14 6.41 -3.81 -0.99
C MET A 14 6.32 -2.37 -0.51
N ILE A 15 5.78 -2.16 0.70
CA ILE A 15 5.68 -0.84 1.29
C ILE A 15 7.06 -0.19 1.46
N LEU A 16 8.04 -0.93 1.98
CA LEU A 16 9.39 -0.40 2.20
C LEU A 16 10.08 -0.06 0.88
N ILE A 17 9.88 -0.84 -0.18
CA ILE A 17 10.37 -0.52 -1.52
C ILE A 17 9.71 0.76 -2.05
N GLY A 18 8.39 0.90 -1.88
CA GLY A 18 7.67 2.12 -2.25
C GLY A 18 8.18 3.35 -1.51
N TYR A 19 8.29 3.27 -0.18
CA TYR A 19 8.81 4.34 0.67
C TYR A 19 10.27 4.69 0.37
N PHE A 20 11.13 3.68 0.19
CA PHE A 20 12.53 3.89 -0.16
C PHE A 20 12.66 4.56 -1.53
N GLY A 21 11.89 4.08 -2.52
CA GLY A 21 11.82 4.68 -3.85
C GLY A 21 11.37 6.15 -3.81
N LEU A 22 10.39 6.47 -2.98
CA LEU A 22 9.97 7.86 -2.75
C LEU A 22 11.10 8.69 -2.14
N GLN A 23 11.82 8.15 -1.14
CA GLN A 23 12.91 8.87 -0.47
C GLN A 23 14.12 9.15 -1.35
N VAL A 24 14.43 8.25 -2.29
CA VAL A 24 15.50 8.46 -3.28
C VAL A 24 15.00 9.21 -4.52
N GLN A 25 13.78 9.78 -4.47
CA GLN A 25 13.13 10.50 -5.58
C GLN A 25 12.96 9.67 -6.86
N TYR A 26 12.94 8.33 -6.73
CA TYR A 26 12.59 7.43 -7.83
C TYR A 26 11.09 7.45 -8.12
N PHE A 27 10.29 7.62 -7.06
CA PHE A 27 8.85 7.89 -7.15
C PHE A 27 8.54 9.31 -6.66
N THR A 28 7.43 9.84 -7.12
CA THR A 28 6.73 11.00 -6.59
C THR A 28 5.39 10.57 -5.98
N HIS A 29 4.80 11.44 -5.14
CA HIS A 29 3.49 11.17 -4.53
C HIS A 29 2.32 11.09 -5.53
N ASP A 30 2.52 11.53 -6.78
CA ASP A 30 1.50 11.48 -7.83
C ASP A 30 1.64 10.25 -8.75
N ASP A 31 2.66 9.41 -8.51
CA ASP A 31 2.93 8.26 -9.36
C ASP A 31 1.99 7.09 -9.04
N LEU A 32 1.18 6.70 -10.02
CA LEU A 32 0.28 5.56 -9.91
C LEU A 32 1.00 4.28 -9.45
N SER A 33 2.23 4.05 -9.92
CA SER A 33 3.04 2.88 -9.52
C SER A 33 3.34 2.88 -8.02
N TYR A 34 3.61 4.05 -7.43
CA TYR A 34 3.84 4.19 -5.99
C TYR A 34 2.57 3.87 -5.20
N ASP A 35 1.42 4.38 -5.64
CA ASP A 35 0.14 4.11 -4.99
C ASP A 35 -0.27 2.63 -5.10
N ILE A 36 -0.05 1.99 -6.25
CA ILE A 36 -0.34 0.56 -6.43
C ILE A 36 0.52 -0.30 -5.50
N ILE A 37 1.82 -0.02 -5.42
CA ILE A 37 2.74 -0.76 -4.54
C ILE A 37 2.28 -0.64 -3.08
N ASN A 38 1.97 0.58 -2.64
CA ASN A 38 1.46 0.82 -1.28
C ASN A 38 0.10 0.17 -1.04
N LEU A 39 -0.82 0.24 -1.99
CA LEU A 39 -2.15 -0.37 -1.85
C LEU A 39 -2.04 -1.89 -1.66
N VAL A 40 -1.27 -2.57 -2.52
CA VAL A 40 -1.12 -4.02 -2.44
C VAL A 40 -0.40 -4.41 -1.15
N GLY A 41 0.70 -3.73 -0.81
CA GLY A 41 1.43 -4.00 0.43
C GLY A 41 0.58 -3.79 1.68
N ALA A 42 -0.20 -2.70 1.72
CA ALA A 42 -1.06 -2.36 2.85
C ALA A 42 -2.25 -3.33 2.98
N LEU A 43 -2.83 -3.80 1.88
CA LEU A 43 -3.86 -4.85 1.92
C LEU A 43 -3.31 -6.16 2.48
N MET A 44 -2.12 -6.58 2.05
CA MET A 44 -1.46 -7.79 2.57
C MET A 44 -1.18 -7.67 4.08
N LEU A 45 -0.67 -6.52 4.53
CA LEU A 45 -0.40 -6.27 5.95
C LEU A 45 -1.67 -6.14 6.78
N THR A 46 -2.77 -5.63 6.20
CA THR A 46 -4.07 -5.58 6.88
C THR A 46 -4.60 -7.00 7.13
N VAL A 47 -4.55 -7.87 6.11
CA VAL A 47 -4.94 -9.29 6.24
C VAL A 47 -4.03 -10.00 7.25
N TYR A 48 -2.72 -9.79 7.17
CA TYR A 48 -1.75 -10.33 8.12
C TYR A 48 -2.08 -9.90 9.57
N ALA A 49 -2.34 -8.61 9.78
CA ALA A 49 -2.62 -8.04 11.09
C ALA A 49 -3.94 -8.56 11.68
N TYR A 50 -4.96 -8.71 10.83
CA TYR A 50 -6.28 -9.20 11.23
C TYR A 50 -6.19 -10.65 11.73
N ILE A 51 -5.51 -11.51 10.96
CA ILE A 51 -5.31 -12.92 11.35
C ILE A 51 -4.40 -13.02 12.58
N SER A 52 -3.40 -12.15 12.70
CA SER A 52 -2.49 -12.09 13.85
C SER A 52 -3.12 -11.46 15.11
N GLY A 53 -4.37 -11.00 15.04
CA GLY A 53 -5.06 -10.39 16.18
C GLY A 53 -4.51 -9.02 16.62
N THR A 54 -3.71 -8.35 15.77
CA THR A 54 -3.04 -7.10 16.12
C THR A 54 -3.82 -5.89 15.59
N ILE A 55 -4.83 -5.45 16.35
CA ILE A 55 -5.78 -4.40 15.93
C ILE A 55 -5.09 -3.08 15.55
N SER A 56 -4.09 -2.63 16.31
CA SER A 56 -3.34 -1.40 16.00
C SER A 56 -2.72 -1.44 14.60
N PHE A 57 -2.26 -2.62 14.19
CA PHE A 57 -1.64 -2.83 12.88
C PHE A 57 -2.69 -3.00 11.77
N VAL A 58 -3.87 -3.53 12.09
CA VAL A 58 -5.03 -3.53 11.17
C VAL A 58 -5.41 -2.10 10.82
N ILE A 59 -5.59 -1.24 11.83
CA ILE A 59 -6.02 0.16 11.61
C ILE A 59 -4.99 0.92 10.79
N LEU A 60 -3.71 0.79 11.14
CA LEU A 60 -2.61 1.46 10.41
C LEU A 60 -2.64 1.10 8.92
N ASN A 61 -2.64 -0.19 8.60
CA ASN A 61 -2.55 -0.64 7.21
C ASN A 61 -3.86 -0.44 6.46
N ALA A 62 -5.02 -0.50 7.13
CA ALA A 62 -6.30 -0.19 6.51
C ALA A 62 -6.36 1.29 6.08
N ILE A 63 -5.94 2.21 6.95
CA ILE A 63 -5.87 3.64 6.59
C ILE A 63 -4.91 3.85 5.41
N TRP A 64 -3.75 3.19 5.45
CA TRP A 64 -2.78 3.33 4.37
C TRP A 64 -3.31 2.83 3.02
N SER A 65 -4.03 1.71 3.04
CA SER A 65 -4.73 1.18 1.88
C SER A 65 -5.82 2.13 1.38
N LEU A 66 -6.60 2.77 2.27
CA LEU A 66 -7.63 3.72 1.87
C LEU A 66 -7.06 4.98 1.22
N VAL A 67 -5.92 5.49 1.73
CA VAL A 67 -5.23 6.64 1.13
C VAL A 67 -4.74 6.29 -0.27
N ALA A 68 -4.03 5.17 -0.43
CA ALA A 68 -3.55 4.73 -1.75
C ALA A 68 -4.71 4.49 -2.74
N LEU A 69 -5.82 3.89 -2.27
CA LEU A 69 -7.01 3.67 -3.10
C LEU A 69 -7.65 4.99 -3.57
N LYS A 70 -7.71 5.99 -2.69
CA LYS A 70 -8.20 7.33 -3.01
C LYS A 70 -7.35 7.95 -4.12
N ASP A 71 -6.02 7.90 -4.00
CA ASP A 71 -5.10 8.53 -4.95
C ASP A 71 -5.18 7.84 -6.33
N ILE A 72 -5.25 6.51 -6.35
CA ILE A 72 -5.54 5.72 -7.57
C ILE A 72 -6.86 6.14 -8.22
N TYR A 73 -7.94 6.28 -7.43
CA TYR A 73 -9.24 6.70 -7.93
C TYR A 73 -9.19 8.08 -8.60
N PHE A 74 -8.50 9.05 -7.97
CA PHE A 74 -8.34 10.39 -8.54
C PHE A 74 -7.44 10.41 -9.78
N TYR A 75 -6.40 9.58 -9.83
CA TYR A 75 -5.55 9.42 -11.01
C TYR A 75 -6.40 9.05 -12.24
N PHE A 76 -7.24 8.01 -12.12
CA PHE A 76 -8.10 7.58 -13.23
C PHE A 76 -9.18 8.61 -13.57
N LYS A 77 -9.75 9.30 -12.58
CA LYS A 77 -10.73 10.38 -12.81
C LYS A 77 -10.13 11.55 -13.58
N LYS A 78 -8.91 11.98 -13.23
CA LYS A 78 -8.21 13.08 -13.91
C LYS A 78 -7.87 12.71 -15.35
N LYS A 79 -7.40 11.47 -15.57
CA LYS A 79 -7.10 10.95 -16.92
C LYS A 79 -8.33 10.85 -17.82
N ALA A 80 -9.50 10.55 -17.25
CA ALA A 80 -10.77 10.54 -18.00
C ALA A 80 -11.24 11.95 -18.41
N CYS A 81 -10.91 12.99 -17.64
CA CYS A 81 -11.32 14.39 -17.90
C CYS A 81 -10.34 15.14 -18.83
N GLN A 82 -9.11 14.64 -19.01
CA GLN A 82 -8.09 15.19 -19.91
C GLN A 82 -8.18 14.64 -21.35
N LYS A 83 -9.10 13.72 -21.61
CA LYS A 83 -9.31 13.08 -22.90
C LYS A 83 -10.49 13.72 -23.62
#